data_AF-A0A378TYE9-F1
#
_entry.id   AF-A0A378TYE9-F1
#
_cell.length_a   1.000
_cell.length_b   1.000
_cell.length_c   1.000
_cell.angle_alpha   90.00
_cell.angle_beta   90.00
_cell.angle_gamma   90.00
#
_symmetry.space_group_name_H-M   'P 1'
#
loop_
_entity.id
_entity.type
_entity.pdbx_description
1 polymer ?
#
loop_
_entity_poly.entity_id
_entity_poly.type
_entity_poly.pdbx_seq_one_letter_code
_entity_poly.pdbx_strand_id
1 'polypeptide(L)' 'MQINNCKLSKRAQKKLLDFFVLQVTARSAAYILDIQPNSAILFYHKIRMVISHYLALAADEVFEGSVELDES' A
#
# COMPACT_ATOMS: atom_id res chain seq x y z
N MET A 1 8.82 -4.05 4.92
CA MET A 1 8.74 -4.51 3.51
C MET A 1 8.76 -3.31 2.57
N GLN A 2 9.33 -3.41 1.35
CA GLN A 2 9.41 -2.29 0.39
C GLN A 2 9.04 -2.71 -1.04
N ILE A 3 8.63 -1.75 -1.88
CA ILE A 3 8.33 -2.01 -3.30
C ILE A 3 9.62 -2.10 -4.11
N ASN A 4 9.97 -3.31 -4.55
CA ASN A 4 11.11 -3.59 -5.43
C ASN A 4 10.66 -3.91 -6.88
N ASN A 5 11.63 -3.97 -7.80
CA ASN A 5 11.44 -4.38 -9.19
C ASN A 5 10.27 -3.65 -9.90
N CYS A 6 10.18 -2.33 -9.70
CA CYS A 6 9.16 -1.49 -10.31
C CYS A 6 9.77 -0.68 -11.46
N LYS A 7 9.27 -0.90 -12.68
CA LYS A 7 9.72 -0.19 -13.89
C LYS A 7 9.05 1.18 -14.07
N LEU A 8 8.07 1.52 -13.23
CA LEU A 8 7.38 2.81 -13.29
C LEU A 8 8.30 3.92 -12.80
N SER A 9 8.28 5.07 -13.46
CA SER A 9 8.99 6.25 -12.98
C SER A 9 8.49 6.68 -11.60
N LYS A 10 9.35 7.33 -10.80
CA LYS A 10 8.95 7.85 -9.48
C LYS A 10 7.76 8.81 -9.56
N ARG A 11 7.65 9.57 -10.65
CA ARG A 11 6.50 10.45 -10.93
C ARG A 11 5.21 9.64 -11.12
N ALA A 12 5.26 8.58 -11.93
CA ALA A 12 4.10 7.71 -12.15
C ALA A 12 3.69 6.98 -10.86
N GLN A 13 4.65 6.51 -10.05
CA GLN A 13 4.38 5.89 -8.75
C GLN A 13 3.65 6.84 -7.80
N LYS A 14 4.10 8.10 -7.69
CA LYS A 14 3.43 9.12 -6.85
C LYS A 14 2.01 9.40 -7.32
N LYS A 15 1.82 9.63 -8.63
CA LYS A 15 0.47 9.86 -9.19
C LYS A 15 -0.46 8.66 -8.98
N LEU A 16 0.03 7.43 -9.11
CA LEU A 16 -0.76 6.24 -8.82
C LEU A 16 -1.20 6.21 -7.35
N LEU A 17 -0.34 6.61 -6.43
CA LEU A 17 -0.70 6.71 -5.02
C LEU A 17 -1.82 7.74 -4.81
N ASP A 18 -1.71 8.93 -5.41
CA ASP A 18 -2.75 9.96 -5.35
C ASP A 18 -4.10 9.43 -5.88
N PHE A 19 -4.07 8.72 -7.00
CA PHE A 19 -5.27 8.09 -7.57
C PHE A 19 -5.89 7.05 -6.64
N PHE A 20 -5.08 6.21 -6.00
CA PHE A 20 -5.61 5.18 -5.11
C PHE A 20 -6.20 5.77 -3.82
N VAL A 21 -5.63 6.85 -3.30
CA VAL A 21 -6.20 7.61 -2.17
C VAL A 21 -7.56 8.19 -2.55
N LEU A 22 -7.70 8.69 -3.78
CA LEU A 22 -8.96 9.17 -4.36
C LEU A 22 -9.90 8.05 -4.83
N GLN A 23 -9.60 6.78 -4.49
CA GLN A 23 -10.40 5.60 -4.85
C GLN A 23 -10.57 5.37 -6.37
N VAL A 24 -9.70 5.96 -7.19
CA VAL A 24 -9.68 5.70 -8.63
C VAL A 24 -9.24 4.26 -8.88
N THR A 25 -9.94 3.56 -9.78
CA THR A 25 -9.59 2.18 -10.11
C THR A 25 -8.23 2.11 -10.80
N ALA A 26 -7.48 1.02 -10.57
CA ALA A 26 -6.16 0.84 -11.20
C ALA A 26 -6.22 0.88 -12.74
N ARG A 27 -7.34 0.42 -13.34
CA ARG A 27 -7.55 0.48 -14.78
C ARG A 27 -7.73 1.93 -15.27
N SER A 28 -8.56 2.73 -14.59
CA SER A 28 -8.75 4.14 -14.92
C SER A 28 -7.47 4.95 -14.73
N ALA A 29 -6.75 4.70 -13.63
CA ALA A 29 -5.47 5.36 -13.37
C ALA A 29 -4.42 5.02 -14.45
N ALA A 30 -4.38 3.75 -14.90
CA ALA A 30 -3.51 3.34 -16.00
C ALA A 30 -3.84 4.05 -17.31
N TYR A 31 -5.13 4.19 -17.63
CA TYR A 31 -5.58 4.93 -18.80
C TYR A 31 -5.18 6.41 -18.74
N ILE A 32 -5.38 7.08 -17.60
CA ILE A 32 -5.03 8.50 -17.43
C ILE A 32 -3.51 8.73 -17.50
N LEU A 33 -2.72 7.79 -16.99
CA LEU A 33 -1.25 7.89 -16.97
C LEU A 33 -0.59 7.36 -18.25
N ASP A 34 -1.37 6.82 -19.17
CA ASP A 34 -0.90 6.15 -20.39
C ASP A 34 0.16 5.08 -20.09
N ILE A 35 -0.17 4.19 -19.14
CA ILE A 35 0.68 3.04 -18.77
C ILE A 35 -0.06 1.73 -18.93
N GLN A 36 0.70 0.64 -19.00
CA GLN A 36 0.16 -0.70 -19.11
C GLN A 36 -0.71 -1.05 -17.87
N PRO A 37 -1.98 -1.47 -18.05
CA PRO A 37 -2.90 -1.67 -16.93
C PRO A 37 -2.42 -2.66 -15.86
N ASN A 38 -1.78 -3.76 -16.24
CA ASN A 38 -1.27 -4.74 -15.26
C ASN A 38 -0.14 -4.15 -14.40
N SER A 39 0.57 -3.13 -14.89
CA SER A 39 1.60 -2.44 -14.12
C SER A 39 0.97 -1.61 -13.00
N ALA A 40 -0.14 -0.92 -13.27
CA ALA A 40 -0.90 -0.20 -12.24
C ALA A 40 -1.57 -1.17 -11.24
N ILE A 41 -2.14 -2.28 -11.74
CA ILE A 41 -2.76 -3.33 -10.90
C ILE A 41 -1.71 -3.96 -9.97
N LEU A 42 -0.55 -4.37 -10.52
CA LEU A 42 0.53 -4.95 -9.74
C LEU A 42 1.08 -3.94 -8.72
N PHE A 43 1.20 -2.66 -9.10
CA PHE A 43 1.62 -1.60 -8.17
C PHE A 43 0.63 -1.45 -7.03
N TYR A 44 -0.68 -1.46 -7.30
CA TYR A 44 -1.74 -1.44 -6.27
C TYR A 44 -1.61 -2.63 -5.30
N HIS A 45 -1.43 -3.85 -5.81
CA HIS A 45 -1.24 -5.04 -4.96
C HIS A 45 -0.01 -4.92 -4.06
N LYS A 46 1.12 -4.46 -4.60
CA LYS A 46 2.35 -4.27 -3.81
C LYS A 46 2.16 -3.22 -2.70
N ILE A 47 1.46 -2.13 -2.97
CA ILE A 47 1.11 -1.11 -1.96
C ILE A 47 0.26 -1.74 -0.85
N ARG A 48 -0.78 -2.50 -1.20
CA ARG A 48 -1.64 -3.19 -0.22
C ARG A 48 -0.85 -4.15 0.67
N MET A 49 0.06 -4.92 0.10
CA MET A 49 0.94 -5.82 0.86
C MET A 49 1.87 -5.06 1.81
N VAL A 50 2.46 -3.95 1.37
CA VAL A 50 3.31 -3.11 2.23
C VAL A 50 2.50 -2.55 3.40
N ILE A 51 1.30 -2.02 3.13
CA ILE A 51 0.39 -1.52 4.18
C ILE A 51 0.06 -2.64 5.17
N SER A 52 -0.36 -3.81 4.67
CA SER A 52 -0.71 -4.96 5.52
C SER A 52 0.44 -5.40 6.41
N HIS A 53 1.67 -5.40 5.89
CA HIS A 53 2.85 -5.76 6.67
C HIS A 53 3.12 -4.76 7.80
N TYR A 54 3.05 -3.45 7.53
CA TYR A 54 3.27 -2.44 8.57
C TYR A 54 2.12 -2.39 9.59
N LEU A 55 0.89 -2.69 9.18
CA LEU A 55 -0.24 -2.83 10.11
C LEU A 55 -0.05 -4.02 11.05
N ALA A 56 0.45 -5.15 10.55
CA ALA A 56 0.75 -6.32 11.38
C ALA A 56 1.84 -6.00 12.42
N LEU A 57 2.94 -5.36 12.00
CA LEU A 57 4.00 -4.95 12.92
C LEU A 57 3.49 -3.99 14.00
N ALA A 58 2.67 -2.99 13.62
CA ALA A 58 2.09 -2.06 14.59
C ALA A 58 1.12 -2.75 15.56
N ALA A 59 0.41 -3.78 15.12
CA ALA A 59 -0.44 -4.57 16.01
C ALA A 59 0.41 -5.33 17.03
N ASP A 60 1.48 -6.01 16.59
CA ASP A 60 2.37 -6.76 17.48
C ASP A 60 3.02 -5.86 18.55
N GLU A 61 3.44 -4.64 18.20
CA GLU A 61 4.00 -3.66 19.15
C GLU A 61 3.00 -3.22 20.24
N VAL A 62 1.72 -3.06 19.90
CA VAL A 62 0.67 -2.65 20.87
C VAL A 62 0.43 -3.71 21.94
N PHE A 63 0.67 -4.99 21.62
CA PHE A 63 0.49 -6.11 22.54
C PHE A 63 1.75 -6.48 23.35
N GLU A 64 2.87 -5.77 23.17
CA GLU A 64 4.10 -5.94 23.98
C GLU A 64 4.09 -5.16 25.32
N GLY A 65 3.07 -4.34 25.58
CA GLY A 65 2.88 -3.70 26.88
C GLY A 65 2.38 -4.70 27.93
N SER A 66 2.86 -4.59 29.18
CA SER A 66 2.33 -5.36 30.31
C SER A 66 0.83 -5.12 30.44
N VAL A 67 0.03 -6.12 30.08
CA VAL A 67 -1.41 -6.14 30.34
C VAL A 67 -1.59 -6.29 31.84
N GLU A 68 -1.76 -5.19 32.57
CA GLU A 68 -2.16 -5.25 33.97
C GLU A 68 -3.61 -5.75 34.03
N LEU A 69 -3.76 -6.99 34.47
CA LEU A 69 -5.05 -7.55 34.86
C LEU A 69 -5.48 -6.87 36.16
N ASP A 70 -6.41 -5.92 36.07
CA ASP A 70 -7.13 -5.41 37.24
C ASP A 70 -8.23 -6.43 37.57
N GLU A 71 -7.90 -7.39 38.44
CA GLU A 71 -8.87 -8.32 39.01
C GLU A 71 -9.75 -7.54 40.01
N SER A 72 -11.00 -7.25 39.61
CA SER A 72 -12.05 -6.69 40.47
C SER A 72 -12.70 -7.75 41.38
#